data_AF-A0AA39NCF2-F1
#
_entry.id   AF-A0AA39NCF2-F1
#
_cell.length_a   1.000
_cell.length_b   1.000
_cell.length_c   1.000
_cell.angle_alpha   90.00
_cell.angle_beta   90.00
_cell.angle_gamma   90.00
#
_symmetry.space_group_name_H-M   'P 1'
#
loop_
_entity.id
_entity.type
_entity.pdbx_description
1 polymer ?
#
loop_
_entity_poly.entity_id
_entity_poly.type
_entity_poly.pdbx_seq_one_letter_code
_entity_poly.pdbx_strand_id
1 'polypeptide(L)'
;MKRGFLTTAKAKRQFSALNPENTSKPTTKKPTGLPAGSKDDLKDVKFTEVSHEEFLDRMLESKGITKEEAMKGVQEMMDTMGYTDGDFEKASALVPDENDPGTFENKPQKDDDISYHVQVPFPGGWSQCLISGYLDRRLKHISGFPRPLKETGEKVYRISSAPGKGLGMFATRKIQMGDLIADERPLMVVSLSPKGFRVAPLLKEGATQEEKYQYLLDQSEGVVRSVFGRMSEESQKVLMGLHNGHLHDGSGPILGLVRTNGYGLEDDLKDETKETEMLLEECPDDLKSKVGRYTSVYKDLSRVNHSCSPNTHRKFHIATFSMQLRAARDIEEGEEILTSYTGILLPAAERAEALAPYGIKCTCRACLDPAKERSYSRCLCSTVLPSPFR
;
A
#
# COMPACT_ATOMS: atom_id res chain seq x y z
N MET A 1 37.83 -27.43 -15.25
CA MET A 1 37.04 -28.32 -16.13
C MET A 1 35.87 -27.52 -16.69
N LYS A 2 35.81 -27.35 -18.01
CA LYS A 2 34.73 -26.67 -18.76
C LYS A 2 33.66 -27.70 -19.14
N ARG A 3 32.38 -27.30 -19.13
CA ARG A 3 31.22 -27.83 -19.91
C ARG A 3 29.99 -27.06 -19.45
N GLY A 4 29.09 -26.50 -20.27
CA GLY A 4 28.92 -26.47 -21.72
C GLY A 4 27.51 -25.92 -21.98
N PHE A 5 27.41 -24.85 -22.78
CA PHE A 5 26.16 -24.29 -23.29
C PHE A 5 25.46 -25.28 -24.24
N LEU A 6 24.14 -25.38 -24.17
CA LEU A 6 23.30 -25.83 -25.30
C LEU A 6 22.00 -24.99 -25.32
N THR A 7 21.93 -24.14 -26.34
CA THR A 7 20.74 -23.45 -26.85
C THR A 7 19.86 -24.40 -27.64
N THR A 8 18.54 -24.33 -27.49
CA THR A 8 17.60 -24.60 -28.60
C THR A 8 16.33 -23.74 -28.46
N ALA A 9 15.92 -23.19 -29.60
CA ALA A 9 14.72 -22.39 -29.80
C ALA A 9 13.61 -23.22 -30.48
N LYS A 10 12.39 -22.66 -30.46
CA LYS A 10 11.14 -23.01 -31.20
C LYS A 10 10.16 -23.93 -30.49
N ALA A 11 9.05 -23.34 -30.04
CA ALA A 11 7.71 -23.82 -30.38
C ALA A 11 6.74 -22.63 -30.44
N LYS A 12 6.21 -22.36 -31.63
CA LYS A 12 5.16 -21.39 -31.95
C LYS A 12 4.00 -22.20 -32.55
N ARG A 13 2.77 -21.85 -32.17
CA ARG A 13 1.46 -22.27 -32.71
C ARG A 13 0.97 -23.68 -32.36
N GLN A 14 -0.17 -23.75 -31.68
CA GLN A 14 -1.51 -24.01 -32.26
C GLN A 14 -2.48 -24.21 -31.09
N PHE A 15 -3.63 -23.55 -31.10
CA PHE A 15 -4.93 -24.18 -30.88
C PHE A 15 -6.01 -23.16 -31.23
N SER A 16 -6.61 -23.37 -32.39
CA SER A 16 -7.82 -22.73 -32.88
C SER A 16 -8.88 -23.82 -33.04
N ALA A 17 -10.12 -23.45 -32.69
CA ALA A 17 -11.39 -24.12 -32.97
C ALA A 17 -11.75 -25.35 -32.12
N LEU A 18 -12.92 -25.27 -31.47
CA LEU A 18 -14.04 -26.22 -31.62
C LEU A 18 -15.37 -25.53 -31.25
N ASN A 19 -16.43 -25.99 -31.92
CA ASN A 19 -17.67 -25.32 -32.31
C ASN A 19 -18.76 -25.11 -31.23
N PRO A 20 -19.77 -24.26 -31.54
CA PRO A 20 -21.01 -24.11 -30.79
C PRO A 20 -22.04 -25.14 -31.28
N GLU A 21 -22.72 -25.84 -30.36
CA GLU A 21 -24.07 -26.42 -30.52
C GLU A 21 -24.32 -27.42 -29.38
N ASN A 22 -25.06 -26.99 -28.34
CA ASN A 22 -26.10 -27.87 -27.79
C ASN A 22 -27.12 -27.05 -27.01
N THR A 23 -28.29 -26.93 -27.61
CA THR A 23 -29.53 -26.37 -27.08
C THR A 23 -30.18 -27.36 -26.13
N SER A 24 -30.37 -26.99 -24.87
CA SER A 24 -31.43 -27.58 -24.05
C SER A 24 -32.03 -26.52 -23.12
N LYS A 25 -33.31 -26.23 -23.31
CA LYS A 25 -34.14 -25.44 -22.39
C LYS A 25 -34.59 -26.33 -21.24
N PRO A 26 -34.56 -25.86 -19.99
CA PRO A 26 -35.47 -26.36 -18.96
C PRO A 26 -36.50 -25.28 -18.58
N THR A 27 -37.74 -25.60 -18.93
CA THR A 27 -38.99 -25.41 -18.18
C THR A 27 -39.01 -24.52 -16.93
N THR A 28 -39.91 -23.54 -16.99
CA THR A 28 -40.37 -22.68 -15.90
C THR A 28 -41.09 -23.46 -14.79
N LYS A 29 -40.67 -23.25 -13.54
CA LYS A 29 -41.51 -23.42 -12.35
C LYS A 29 -41.32 -22.20 -11.44
N LYS A 30 -42.40 -21.42 -11.26
CA LYS A 30 -42.52 -20.37 -10.24
C LYS A 30 -42.64 -21.00 -8.85
N PRO A 31 -41.95 -20.48 -7.84
CA PRO A 31 -42.43 -20.53 -6.46
C PRO A 31 -43.04 -19.17 -6.08
N THR A 32 -44.10 -19.30 -5.28
CA THR A 32 -45.00 -18.29 -4.74
C THR A 32 -44.36 -17.46 -3.62
N GLY A 33 -44.94 -16.29 -3.35
CA GLY A 33 -44.32 -15.20 -2.60
C GLY A 33 -44.26 -15.34 -1.07
N LEU A 34 -43.47 -14.44 -0.48
CA LEU A 34 -43.44 -14.07 0.94
C LEU A 34 -43.50 -12.53 1.04
N PRO A 35 -44.01 -11.96 2.15
CA PRO A 35 -44.68 -10.66 2.15
C PRO A 35 -43.70 -9.47 2.16
N ALA A 36 -44.14 -8.37 1.54
CA ALA A 36 -43.44 -7.09 1.52
C ALA A 36 -43.57 -6.38 2.87
N GLY A 37 -42.44 -6.12 3.54
CA GLY A 37 -42.35 -5.11 4.61
C GLY A 37 -42.33 -3.70 4.00
N SER A 38 -43.09 -2.78 4.60
CA SER A 38 -43.32 -1.41 4.14
C SER A 38 -42.07 -0.53 4.19
N LYS A 39 -41.93 0.35 3.20
CA LYS A 39 -40.80 1.30 2.98
C LYS A 39 -40.77 2.52 3.93
N ASP A 40 -41.49 2.51 5.05
CA ASP A 40 -41.71 3.74 5.85
C ASP A 40 -40.95 3.84 7.19
N ASP A 41 -40.18 2.82 7.60
CA ASP A 41 -39.53 2.81 8.94
C ASP A 41 -38.10 3.41 9.00
N LEU A 42 -37.65 4.15 7.99
CA LEU A 42 -36.25 4.65 7.90
C LEU A 42 -36.09 6.18 8.01
N LYS A 43 -37.11 6.92 8.45
CA LYS A 43 -37.08 8.40 8.39
C LYS A 43 -36.43 9.15 9.55
N ASP A 44 -36.00 8.50 10.64
CA ASP A 44 -35.53 9.21 11.83
C ASP A 44 -34.19 8.71 12.41
N VAL A 45 -33.19 8.41 11.57
CA VAL A 45 -31.81 8.24 12.06
C VAL A 45 -31.03 9.55 11.83
N LYS A 46 -30.93 10.36 12.88
CA LYS A 46 -30.02 11.51 12.91
C LYS A 46 -28.59 11.02 13.12
N PHE A 47 -27.73 11.23 12.14
CA PHE A 47 -26.29 11.05 12.27
C PHE A 47 -25.70 12.24 13.04
N THR A 48 -25.09 11.98 14.19
CA THR A 48 -24.25 12.94 14.90
C THR A 48 -22.82 12.80 14.38
N GLU A 49 -22.20 13.90 13.94
CA GLU A 49 -20.77 13.97 13.67
C GLU A 49 -20.02 13.61 14.96
N VAL A 50 -19.22 12.54 14.90
CA VAL A 50 -18.42 12.07 16.03
C VAL A 50 -17.00 12.59 15.81
N SER A 51 -16.45 13.31 16.78
CA SER A 51 -15.10 13.86 16.69
C SER A 51 -14.04 12.75 16.63
N HIS A 52 -12.85 13.05 16.10
CA HIS A 52 -11.72 12.10 16.04
C HIS A 52 -11.34 11.56 17.43
N GLU A 53 -11.51 12.36 18.50
CA GLU A 53 -11.31 11.92 19.88
C GLU A 53 -12.37 10.93 20.34
N GLU A 54 -13.65 11.15 20.03
CA GLU A 54 -14.73 10.22 20.38
C GLU A 54 -14.64 8.90 19.58
N PHE A 55 -14.12 8.93 18.35
CA PHE A 55 -13.84 7.70 17.59
C PHE A 55 -12.72 6.88 18.22
N LEU A 56 -11.62 7.54 18.63
CA LEU A 56 -10.51 6.89 19.33
C LEU A 56 -10.93 6.31 20.67
N ASP A 57 -11.74 7.04 21.44
CA ASP A 57 -12.25 6.56 22.73
C ASP A 57 -13.14 5.33 22.56
N ARG A 58 -14.04 5.32 21.55
CA ARG A 58 -14.88 4.15 21.23
C ARG A 58 -14.05 2.95 20.75
N MET A 59 -12.98 3.19 20.00
CA MET A 59 -12.08 2.12 19.56
C MET A 59 -11.28 1.53 20.72
N LEU A 60 -10.79 2.36 21.63
CA LEU A 60 -10.11 1.95 22.87
C LEU A 60 -11.02 1.12 23.78
N GLU A 61 -12.26 1.58 23.96
CA GLU A 61 -13.30 0.86 24.71
C GLU A 61 -13.61 -0.51 24.08
N SER A 62 -13.74 -0.58 22.75
CA SER A 62 -14.01 -1.84 22.04
C SER A 62 -12.89 -2.89 22.20
N LYS A 63 -11.66 -2.43 22.47
CA LYS A 63 -10.48 -3.27 22.70
C LYS A 63 -10.19 -3.49 24.19
N GLY A 64 -10.97 -2.90 25.08
CA GLY A 64 -10.79 -2.99 26.54
C GLY A 64 -9.51 -2.34 27.06
N ILE A 65 -9.01 -1.30 26.39
CA ILE A 65 -7.76 -0.61 26.73
C ILE A 65 -8.09 0.79 27.22
N THR A 66 -7.58 1.20 28.38
CA THR A 66 -7.77 2.57 28.88
C THR A 66 -6.85 3.57 28.18
N LYS A 67 -7.24 4.85 28.13
CA LYS A 67 -6.44 5.93 27.51
C LYS A 67 -5.07 6.09 28.18
N GLU A 68 -4.99 5.93 29.50
CA GLU A 68 -3.72 5.92 30.25
C GLU A 68 -2.83 4.73 29.91
N GLU A 69 -3.39 3.53 29.77
CA GLU A 69 -2.62 2.35 29.33
C GLU A 69 -2.12 2.53 27.90
N ALA A 70 -2.90 3.18 27.04
CA ALA A 70 -2.52 3.44 25.67
C ALA A 70 -1.33 4.42 25.58
N MET A 71 -1.43 5.53 26.30
CA MET A 71 -0.37 6.54 26.38
C MET A 71 0.92 5.97 27.01
N LYS A 72 0.79 5.11 28.02
CA LYS A 72 1.95 4.42 28.60
C LYS A 72 2.64 3.48 27.60
N GLY A 73 1.88 2.81 26.73
CA GLY A 73 2.43 2.02 25.63
C GLY A 73 3.16 2.85 24.58
N VAL A 74 2.64 4.03 24.27
CA VAL A 74 3.34 5.00 23.40
C VAL A 74 4.69 5.34 24.01
N GLN A 75 4.73 5.70 25.29
CA GLN A 75 5.96 6.08 25.99
C GLN A 75 7.01 4.94 25.99
N GLU A 76 6.60 3.73 26.35
CA GLU A 76 7.51 2.57 26.42
C GLU A 76 8.06 2.19 25.02
N MET A 77 7.27 2.40 23.96
CA MET A 77 7.73 2.26 22.58
C MET A 77 8.77 3.33 22.22
N MET A 78 8.50 4.59 22.54
CA MET A 78 9.41 5.71 22.28
C MET A 78 10.75 5.47 22.98
N ASP A 79 10.73 5.09 24.26
CA ASP A 79 11.91 4.79 25.05
C ASP A 79 12.72 3.61 24.45
N THR A 80 12.05 2.58 23.92
CA THR A 80 12.73 1.42 23.33
C THR A 80 13.30 1.70 21.94
N MET A 81 12.70 2.65 21.20
CA MET A 81 13.20 3.14 19.92
C MET A 81 14.25 4.26 20.10
N GLY A 82 14.44 4.77 21.32
CA GLY A 82 15.35 5.88 21.62
C GLY A 82 14.80 7.26 21.25
N TYR A 83 13.49 7.38 21.07
CA TYR A 83 12.78 8.64 20.80
C TYR A 83 12.38 9.31 22.11
N THR A 84 12.62 10.61 22.24
CA THR A 84 11.90 11.43 23.23
C THR A 84 10.55 11.88 22.67
N ASP A 85 9.58 12.22 23.52
CA ASP A 85 8.28 12.76 23.07
C ASP A 85 8.48 13.95 22.11
N GLY A 86 9.48 14.79 22.37
CA GLY A 86 9.85 15.91 21.51
C GLY A 86 10.49 15.51 20.17
N ASP A 87 11.18 14.36 20.10
CA ASP A 87 11.75 13.85 18.84
C ASP A 87 10.69 13.18 17.97
N PHE A 88 9.74 12.47 18.58
CA PHE A 88 8.60 11.91 17.87
C PHE A 88 7.66 13.02 17.40
N GLU A 89 7.35 14.01 18.25
CA GLU A 89 6.59 15.18 17.81
C GLU A 89 7.32 15.93 16.70
N LYS A 90 8.64 16.12 16.73
CA LYS A 90 9.36 16.73 15.60
C LYS A 90 9.40 15.88 14.34
N ALA A 91 9.51 14.55 14.46
CA ALA A 91 9.55 13.63 13.32
C ALA A 91 8.17 13.39 12.69
N SER A 92 7.13 13.40 13.52
CA SER A 92 5.73 13.18 13.14
C SER A 92 4.98 14.48 12.89
N ALA A 93 5.48 15.62 13.40
CA ALA A 93 4.97 16.93 13.06
C ALA A 93 4.91 17.01 11.54
N LEU A 94 3.68 17.21 11.05
CA LEU A 94 3.49 17.87 9.78
C LEU A 94 4.25 19.18 9.94
N VAL A 95 5.47 19.27 9.40
CA VAL A 95 5.99 20.57 8.99
C VAL A 95 4.91 21.04 8.03
N PRO A 96 4.08 22.04 8.40
CA PRO A 96 3.10 22.57 7.50
C PRO A 96 3.88 22.90 6.25
N ASP A 97 3.47 22.35 5.12
CA ASP A 97 4.07 22.78 3.88
C ASP A 97 3.71 24.27 3.78
N GLU A 98 4.67 25.15 4.08
CA GLU A 98 4.46 26.60 4.16
C GLU A 98 3.92 27.18 2.84
N ASN A 99 3.94 26.38 1.76
CA ASN A 99 3.44 26.71 0.44
C ASN A 99 2.31 25.77 -0.04
N ASP A 100 1.86 24.82 0.77
CA ASP A 100 0.58 24.12 0.53
C ASP A 100 -0.53 25.13 0.86
N PRO A 101 -1.38 25.53 -0.10
CA PRO A 101 -2.36 26.61 0.08
C PRO A 101 -3.39 26.37 1.20
N GLY A 102 -3.30 25.27 1.95
CA GLY A 102 -4.36 24.78 2.82
C GLY A 102 -5.41 24.03 2.02
N THR A 103 -6.26 23.31 2.75
CA THR A 103 -7.34 22.41 2.31
C THR A 103 -7.74 22.54 0.84
N PHE A 104 -7.40 21.53 0.03
CA PHE A 104 -7.97 21.33 -1.29
C PHE A 104 -9.49 21.11 -1.14
N GLU A 105 -10.27 22.17 -1.31
CA GLU A 105 -11.73 22.06 -1.35
C GLU A 105 -12.14 21.51 -2.71
N ASN A 106 -12.42 20.20 -2.78
CA ASN A 106 -12.96 19.62 -3.98
C ASN A 106 -14.41 20.07 -4.18
N LYS A 107 -14.68 20.77 -5.29
CA LYS A 107 -16.03 20.89 -5.82
C LYS A 107 -16.27 19.68 -6.73
N PRO A 108 -17.15 18.72 -6.36
CA PRO A 108 -17.31 17.48 -7.11
C PRO A 108 -17.55 17.74 -8.59
N GLN A 109 -16.73 17.16 -9.45
CA GLN A 109 -16.88 17.25 -10.91
C GLN A 109 -17.34 15.91 -11.48
N LYS A 110 -17.80 15.95 -12.74
CA LYS A 110 -18.39 14.79 -13.42
C LYS A 110 -17.37 13.69 -13.73
N ASP A 111 -16.09 14.05 -13.75
CA ASP A 111 -14.94 13.22 -14.09
C ASP A 111 -14.13 12.76 -12.89
N ASP A 112 -14.55 13.08 -11.65
CA ASP A 112 -13.83 12.73 -10.42
C ASP A 112 -13.55 11.25 -10.31
N ASP A 113 -14.56 10.42 -10.60
CA ASP A 113 -14.50 8.97 -10.51
C ASP A 113 -13.81 8.31 -11.73
N ILE A 114 -13.49 9.08 -12.78
CA ILE A 114 -12.82 8.54 -13.97
C ILE A 114 -11.32 8.46 -13.70
N SER A 115 -10.73 7.28 -13.93
CA SER A 115 -9.28 7.10 -13.80
C SER A 115 -8.55 7.42 -15.10
N TYR A 116 -7.46 8.18 -15.00
CA TYR A 116 -6.64 8.65 -16.10
C TYR A 116 -5.19 8.20 -15.95
N HIS A 117 -4.55 7.89 -17.07
CA HIS A 117 -3.11 7.75 -17.10
C HIS A 117 -2.46 9.13 -17.02
N VAL A 118 -1.71 9.37 -15.94
CA VAL A 118 -1.02 10.63 -15.67
C VAL A 118 0.48 10.38 -15.59
N GLN A 119 1.27 11.29 -16.17
CA GLN A 119 2.72 11.27 -16.05
C GLN A 119 3.14 12.42 -15.13
N VAL A 120 3.80 12.09 -14.02
CA VAL A 120 4.35 13.10 -13.10
C VAL A 120 5.85 13.26 -13.42
N PRO A 121 6.28 14.33 -14.10
CA PRO A 121 7.61 14.43 -14.69
C PRO A 121 8.70 14.75 -13.65
N PHE A 122 9.93 14.24 -13.86
CA PHE A 122 11.13 14.60 -13.11
C PHE A 122 12.39 14.57 -13.98
N PRO A 123 13.52 15.16 -13.55
CA PRO A 123 14.78 15.06 -14.28
C PRO A 123 15.15 13.59 -14.54
N GLY A 124 15.18 13.20 -15.83
CA GLY A 124 15.48 11.82 -16.25
C GLY A 124 14.28 10.90 -16.47
N GLY A 125 13.02 11.35 -16.30
CA GLY A 125 11.86 10.51 -16.60
C GLY A 125 10.52 11.03 -16.06
N TRP A 126 9.63 10.10 -15.72
CA TRP A 126 8.35 10.39 -15.09
C TRP A 126 7.87 9.22 -14.23
N SER A 127 7.04 9.52 -13.23
CA SER A 127 6.27 8.51 -12.52
C SER A 127 5.00 8.22 -13.32
N GLN A 128 4.80 6.97 -13.72
CA GLN A 128 3.60 6.58 -14.47
C GLN A 128 2.46 6.24 -13.52
N CYS A 129 1.40 7.05 -13.56
CA CYS A 129 0.28 6.92 -12.65
C CYS A 129 -0.98 6.47 -13.39
N LEU A 130 -1.88 5.81 -12.66
CA LEU A 130 -3.29 5.69 -13.02
C LEU A 130 -4.09 6.17 -11.81
N ILE A 131 -4.58 7.41 -11.87
CA ILE A 131 -5.22 8.12 -10.75
C ILE A 131 -6.56 8.69 -11.19
N SER A 132 -7.45 8.95 -10.24
CA SER A 132 -8.76 9.56 -10.48
C SER A 132 -8.66 11.00 -10.99
N GLY A 133 -9.74 11.53 -11.58
CA GLY A 133 -9.84 12.94 -11.94
C GLY A 133 -9.74 13.85 -10.72
N TYR A 134 -10.30 13.43 -9.57
CA TYR A 134 -10.15 14.12 -8.29
C TYR A 134 -8.67 14.28 -7.90
N LEU A 135 -7.91 13.19 -7.89
CA LEU A 135 -6.50 13.22 -7.49
C LEU A 135 -5.66 14.00 -8.48
N ASP A 136 -5.88 13.85 -9.78
CA ASP A 136 -5.16 14.63 -10.80
C ASP A 136 -5.35 16.14 -10.59
N ARG A 137 -6.58 16.59 -10.28
CA ARG A 137 -6.82 18.01 -9.94
C ARG A 137 -6.19 18.42 -8.61
N ARG A 138 -6.27 17.57 -7.58
CA ARG A 138 -5.63 17.82 -6.28
C ARG A 138 -4.13 18.01 -6.45
N LEU A 139 -3.47 17.15 -7.21
CA LEU A 139 -2.03 17.25 -7.49
C LEU A 139 -1.70 18.52 -8.27
N LYS A 140 -2.49 18.87 -9.30
CA LYS A 140 -2.31 20.10 -10.10
C LYS A 140 -2.59 21.39 -9.33
N HIS A 141 -3.35 21.32 -8.23
CA HIS A 141 -3.61 22.47 -7.36
C HIS A 141 -2.38 22.86 -6.53
N ILE A 142 -1.48 21.91 -6.28
CA ILE A 142 -0.27 22.16 -5.51
C ILE A 142 0.67 23.07 -6.31
N SER A 143 0.95 24.26 -5.76
CA SER A 143 1.88 25.20 -6.38
C SER A 143 3.27 24.58 -6.55
N GLY A 144 3.80 24.66 -7.78
CA GLY A 144 5.10 24.11 -8.14
C GLY A 144 5.14 22.57 -8.23
N PHE A 145 3.99 21.90 -8.32
CA PHE A 145 3.95 20.45 -8.40
C PHE A 145 4.50 19.88 -9.73
N PRO A 146 5.22 18.75 -9.69
CA PRO A 146 5.82 18.15 -8.50
C PRO A 146 7.08 18.93 -8.10
N ARG A 147 7.18 19.32 -6.83
CA ARG A 147 8.31 20.12 -6.34
C ARG A 147 9.64 19.35 -6.40
N PRO A 148 10.79 20.06 -6.44
CA PRO A 148 12.09 19.41 -6.40
C PRO A 148 12.24 18.49 -5.19
N LEU A 149 12.96 17.38 -5.37
CA LEU A 149 13.32 16.49 -4.27
C LEU A 149 14.27 17.20 -3.30
N LYS A 150 14.27 16.78 -2.03
CA LYS A 150 15.28 17.26 -1.08
C LYS A 150 16.64 16.72 -1.51
N GLU A 151 17.63 17.61 -1.61
CA GLU A 151 19.00 17.21 -1.94
C GLU A 151 19.57 16.31 -0.84
N THR A 152 19.92 15.09 -1.20
CA THR A 152 20.64 14.15 -0.34
C THR A 152 22.11 14.08 -0.78
N GLY A 153 22.85 15.20 -0.73
CA GLY A 153 24.28 15.32 -1.08
C GLY A 153 24.88 14.11 -1.83
N GLU A 154 25.77 13.36 -1.17
CA GLU A 154 26.19 12.03 -1.64
C GLU A 154 25.25 10.94 -1.13
N LYS A 155 25.00 9.90 -1.95
CA LYS A 155 24.22 8.73 -1.52
C LYS A 155 24.85 8.06 -0.30
N VAL A 156 24.07 7.97 0.77
CA VAL A 156 24.47 7.41 2.07
C VAL A 156 24.22 5.90 2.19
N TYR A 157 23.80 5.27 1.08
CA TYR A 157 23.50 3.84 1.04
C TYR A 157 23.97 3.22 -0.28
N ARG A 158 24.10 1.89 -0.23
CA ARG A 158 24.32 1.03 -1.40
C ARG A 158 23.32 -0.13 -1.41
N ILE A 159 22.92 -0.56 -2.60
CA ILE A 159 22.16 -1.81 -2.77
C ILE A 159 23.16 -2.95 -2.96
N SER A 160 23.06 -4.00 -2.14
CA SER A 160 23.96 -5.14 -2.19
C SER A 160 23.25 -6.44 -1.84
N SER A 161 23.96 -7.58 -1.95
CA SER A 161 23.37 -8.88 -1.58
C SER A 161 23.12 -8.94 -0.08
N ALA A 162 21.90 -9.37 0.27
CA ALA A 162 21.49 -9.67 1.63
C ALA A 162 21.27 -11.19 1.74
N PRO A 163 22.11 -11.92 2.50
CA PRO A 163 22.01 -13.37 2.62
C PRO A 163 20.60 -13.83 3.02
N GLY A 164 20.02 -14.72 2.23
CA GLY A 164 18.66 -15.24 2.46
C GLY A 164 17.51 -14.28 2.12
N LYS A 165 17.79 -13.04 1.71
CA LYS A 165 16.79 -12.01 1.38
C LYS A 165 16.92 -11.46 -0.06
N GLY A 166 17.94 -11.91 -0.79
CA GLY A 166 18.24 -11.43 -2.14
C GLY A 166 19.09 -10.16 -2.11
N LEU A 167 18.47 -9.01 -2.31
CA LEU A 167 19.14 -7.70 -2.22
C LEU A 167 18.65 -6.95 -0.98
N GLY A 168 19.47 -6.05 -0.47
CA GLY A 168 19.17 -5.16 0.65
C GLY A 168 19.84 -3.80 0.47
N MET A 169 19.38 -2.84 1.25
CA MET A 169 19.98 -1.50 1.35
C MET A 169 20.91 -1.46 2.56
N PHE A 170 22.13 -0.96 2.40
CA PHE A 170 23.14 -0.93 3.45
C PHE A 170 23.76 0.47 3.54
N ALA A 171 23.97 0.95 4.76
CA ALA A 171 24.61 2.24 5.00
C ALA A 171 26.07 2.25 4.51
N THR A 172 26.50 3.33 3.86
CA THR A 172 27.89 3.52 3.39
C THR A 172 28.74 4.36 4.35
N ARG A 173 28.11 4.89 5.39
CA ARG A 173 28.72 5.64 6.49
C ARG A 173 27.79 5.57 7.70
N LYS A 174 28.23 6.07 8.86
CA LYS A 174 27.32 6.32 9.98
C LYS A 174 26.24 7.35 9.58
N ILE A 175 25.00 7.07 9.94
CA ILE A 175 23.82 7.90 9.70
C ILE A 175 23.19 8.22 11.06
N GLN A 176 22.96 9.49 11.36
CA GLN A 176 22.38 9.91 12.63
C GLN A 176 20.85 9.78 12.58
N MET A 177 20.23 9.57 13.74
CA MET A 177 18.78 9.63 13.87
C MET A 177 18.20 10.90 13.21
N GLY A 178 17.14 10.75 12.42
CA GLY A 178 16.46 11.84 11.71
C GLY A 178 17.04 12.20 10.34
N ASP A 179 18.27 11.76 10.03
CA ASP A 179 18.91 12.00 8.73
C ASP A 179 18.05 11.47 7.57
N LEU A 180 18.05 12.22 6.46
CA LEU A 180 17.42 11.80 5.21
C LEU A 180 18.32 10.78 4.50
N ILE A 181 17.81 9.56 4.35
CA ILE A 181 18.52 8.45 3.68
C ILE A 181 18.24 8.48 2.18
N ALA A 182 16.97 8.64 1.81
CA ALA A 182 16.52 8.69 0.43
C ALA A 182 15.27 9.57 0.29
N ASP A 183 15.17 10.31 -0.81
CA ASP A 183 13.95 10.98 -1.26
C ASP A 183 13.72 10.54 -2.71
N GLU A 184 12.78 9.62 -2.92
CA GLU A 184 12.64 8.91 -4.19
C GLU A 184 11.22 9.06 -4.76
N ARG A 185 11.12 9.41 -6.05
CA ARG A 185 9.84 9.39 -6.77
C ARG A 185 9.47 7.97 -7.18
N PRO A 186 8.19 7.60 -7.17
CA PRO A 186 7.76 6.27 -7.57
C PRO A 186 7.99 6.06 -9.07
N LEU A 187 8.29 4.82 -9.47
CA LEU A 187 8.23 4.38 -10.86
C LEU A 187 6.78 4.34 -11.35
N MET A 188 5.88 3.88 -10.48
CA MET A 188 4.44 3.80 -10.76
C MET A 188 3.58 4.06 -9.53
N VAL A 189 2.38 4.61 -9.75
CA VAL A 189 1.34 4.79 -8.73
C VAL A 189 0.01 4.28 -9.28
N VAL A 190 -0.65 3.37 -8.57
CA VAL A 190 -1.85 2.68 -9.06
C VAL A 190 -2.76 2.29 -7.90
N SER A 191 -4.08 2.39 -8.08
CA SER A 191 -5.03 1.78 -7.17
C SER A 191 -5.14 0.29 -7.49
N LEU A 192 -4.88 -0.56 -6.51
CA LEU A 192 -5.12 -2.00 -6.61
C LEU A 192 -6.53 -2.38 -6.17
N SER A 193 -7.23 -1.44 -5.53
CA SER A 193 -8.64 -1.54 -5.22
C SER A 193 -9.45 -1.28 -6.49
N PRO A 194 -10.37 -2.18 -6.86
CA PRO A 194 -11.10 -2.10 -8.12
C PRO A 194 -12.15 -0.97 -8.07
N LYS A 195 -11.77 0.23 -8.53
CA LYS A 195 -12.72 1.32 -8.80
C LYS A 195 -13.39 1.14 -10.17
N GLY A 196 -14.65 1.52 -10.28
CA GLY A 196 -15.42 1.44 -11.53
C GLY A 196 -15.72 0.01 -11.97
N PHE A 197 -15.50 -0.96 -11.10
CA PHE A 197 -15.71 -2.36 -11.44
C PHE A 197 -17.19 -2.70 -11.35
N ARG A 198 -17.81 -3.08 -12.46
CA ARG A 198 -19.15 -3.67 -12.40
C ARG A 198 -19.03 -4.96 -11.60
N VAL A 199 -19.52 -4.97 -10.36
CA VAL A 199 -19.66 -6.16 -9.50
C VAL A 199 -20.47 -7.29 -10.16
N ALA A 200 -21.09 -7.03 -11.31
CA ALA A 200 -21.94 -7.96 -12.06
C ALA A 200 -21.32 -9.37 -12.28
N PRO A 201 -20.02 -9.56 -12.57
CA PRO A 201 -19.43 -10.91 -12.67
C PRO A 201 -19.10 -11.57 -11.32
N LEU A 202 -18.83 -10.78 -10.27
CA LEU A 202 -18.64 -11.27 -8.89
C LEU A 202 -19.98 -11.70 -8.25
N LEU A 203 -21.08 -11.10 -8.73
CA LEU A 203 -22.47 -11.42 -8.40
C LEU A 203 -23.05 -12.57 -9.22
N LYS A 204 -22.25 -13.22 -10.08
CA LYS A 204 -22.73 -14.38 -10.83
C LYS A 204 -23.07 -15.49 -9.82
N GLU A 205 -24.37 -15.74 -9.63
CA GLU A 205 -24.86 -16.77 -8.72
C GLU A 205 -24.15 -18.10 -8.99
N GLY A 206 -23.48 -18.64 -7.97
CA GLY A 206 -22.79 -19.93 -8.02
C GLY A 206 -21.25 -19.90 -8.15
N ALA A 207 -20.61 -18.74 -8.32
CA ALA A 207 -19.15 -18.66 -8.32
C ALA A 207 -18.56 -18.92 -6.92
N THR A 208 -17.51 -19.74 -6.85
CA THR A 208 -16.73 -20.02 -5.63
C THR A 208 -15.91 -18.81 -5.17
N GLN A 209 -15.41 -18.83 -3.94
CA GLN A 209 -14.59 -17.71 -3.43
C GLN A 209 -13.24 -17.65 -4.15
N GLU A 210 -12.68 -18.80 -4.49
CA GLU A 210 -11.43 -18.94 -5.23
C GLU A 210 -11.55 -18.36 -6.64
N GLU A 211 -12.65 -18.63 -7.34
CA GLU A 211 -12.91 -18.05 -8.67
C GLU A 211 -13.06 -16.52 -8.60
N LYS A 212 -13.76 -16.02 -7.58
CA LYS A 212 -13.90 -14.57 -7.36
C LYS A 212 -12.54 -13.91 -7.09
N TYR A 213 -11.73 -14.53 -6.23
CA TYR A 213 -10.40 -14.04 -5.91
C TYR A 213 -9.47 -14.05 -7.14
N GLN A 214 -9.47 -15.16 -7.89
CA GLN A 214 -8.66 -15.28 -9.11
C GLN A 214 -9.08 -14.26 -10.18
N TYR A 215 -10.37 -14.00 -10.30
CA TYR A 215 -10.89 -12.97 -11.19
C TYR A 215 -10.41 -11.58 -10.78
N LEU A 216 -10.45 -11.24 -9.48
CA LEU A 216 -9.90 -9.99 -8.97
C LEU A 216 -8.40 -9.84 -9.32
N LEU A 217 -7.60 -10.89 -9.15
CA LEU A 217 -6.19 -10.87 -9.53
C LEU A 217 -5.96 -10.61 -11.02
N ASP A 218 -6.74 -11.27 -11.90
CA ASP A 218 -6.64 -11.05 -13.35
C ASP A 218 -7.00 -9.61 -13.75
N GLN A 219 -8.04 -9.04 -13.12
CA GLN A 219 -8.44 -7.66 -13.37
C GLN A 219 -7.41 -6.66 -12.84
N SER A 220 -6.91 -6.85 -11.62
CA SER A 220 -5.83 -6.03 -11.07
C SER A 220 -4.56 -6.12 -11.92
N GLU A 221 -4.23 -7.29 -12.48
CA GLU A 221 -3.14 -7.46 -13.44
C GLU A 221 -3.37 -6.63 -14.72
N GLY A 222 -4.59 -6.64 -15.28
CA GLY A 222 -4.94 -5.81 -16.43
C GLY A 222 -4.73 -4.31 -16.17
N VAL A 223 -5.11 -3.85 -14.97
CA VAL A 223 -4.92 -2.47 -14.52
C VAL A 223 -3.43 -2.14 -14.44
N VAL A 224 -2.64 -2.89 -13.68
CA VAL A 224 -1.21 -2.57 -13.52
C VAL A 224 -0.43 -2.73 -14.83
N ARG A 225 -0.83 -3.67 -15.71
CA ARG A 225 -0.23 -3.83 -17.05
C ARG A 225 -0.45 -2.61 -17.94
N SER A 226 -1.60 -1.96 -17.81
CA SER A 226 -1.89 -0.72 -18.55
C SER A 226 -0.94 0.42 -18.15
N VAL A 227 -0.57 0.49 -16.87
CA VAL A 227 0.41 1.44 -16.32
C VAL A 227 1.81 1.06 -16.78
N PHE A 228 2.19 -0.21 -16.63
CA PHE A 228 3.49 -0.74 -17.04
C PHE A 228 3.81 -0.45 -18.52
N GLY A 229 2.84 -0.69 -19.41
CA GLY A 229 3.02 -0.46 -20.85
C GLY A 229 3.27 1.00 -21.25
N ARG A 230 3.05 1.95 -20.33
CA ARG A 230 3.27 3.39 -20.53
C ARG A 230 4.49 3.94 -19.80
N MET A 231 5.18 3.13 -19.01
CA MET A 231 6.45 3.49 -18.38
C MET A 231 7.57 3.57 -19.43
N SER A 232 8.64 4.31 -19.13
CA SER A 232 9.86 4.27 -19.96
C SER A 232 10.48 2.87 -19.96
N GLU A 233 11.20 2.51 -21.02
CA GLU A 233 11.88 1.20 -21.10
C GLU A 233 12.84 0.97 -19.93
N GLU A 234 13.52 2.03 -19.48
CA GLU A 234 14.40 1.96 -18.31
C GLU A 234 13.61 1.62 -17.05
N SER A 235 12.49 2.30 -16.81
CA SER A 235 11.63 2.04 -15.66
C SER A 235 11.01 0.65 -15.70
N GLN A 236 10.63 0.16 -16.89
CA GLN A 236 10.15 -1.21 -17.08
C GLN A 236 11.25 -2.22 -16.72
N LYS A 237 12.49 -2.02 -17.19
CA LYS A 237 13.63 -2.89 -16.87
C LYS A 237 13.91 -2.90 -15.36
N VAL A 238 13.86 -1.74 -14.71
CA VAL A 238 14.04 -1.63 -13.26
C VAL A 238 12.95 -2.40 -12.52
N LEU A 239 11.67 -2.18 -12.86
CA LEU A 239 10.53 -2.86 -12.23
C LEU A 239 10.63 -4.39 -12.39
N MET A 240 10.92 -4.87 -13.60
CA MET A 240 11.08 -6.29 -13.89
C MET A 240 12.29 -6.93 -13.19
N GLY A 241 13.24 -6.12 -12.73
CA GLY A 241 14.37 -6.56 -11.92
C GLY A 241 14.09 -6.62 -10.41
N LEU A 242 12.89 -6.23 -9.96
CA LEU A 242 12.48 -6.37 -8.56
C LEU A 242 12.12 -7.82 -8.22
N HIS A 243 12.09 -8.14 -6.92
CA HIS A 243 11.73 -9.49 -6.47
C HIS A 243 10.23 -9.72 -6.66
N ASN A 244 9.81 -10.90 -7.08
CA ASN A 244 8.40 -11.29 -7.18
C ASN A 244 8.15 -12.52 -6.32
N GLY A 245 7.42 -12.36 -5.22
CA GLY A 245 7.00 -13.46 -4.33
C GLY A 245 5.74 -14.19 -4.80
N HIS A 246 5.03 -13.63 -5.79
CA HIS A 246 3.72 -14.08 -6.26
C HIS A 246 3.81 -14.76 -7.63
N LEU A 247 4.69 -15.76 -7.75
CA LEU A 247 4.92 -16.48 -9.02
C LEU A 247 3.91 -17.60 -9.28
N HIS A 248 3.20 -18.06 -8.25
CA HIS A 248 2.42 -19.31 -8.28
C HIS A 248 1.03 -19.18 -7.64
N ASP A 249 0.57 -17.97 -7.33
CA ASP A 249 -0.72 -17.74 -6.65
C ASP A 249 -1.81 -17.17 -7.58
N GLY A 250 -1.58 -17.25 -8.89
CA GLY A 250 -2.51 -16.71 -9.89
C GLY A 250 -2.36 -15.23 -10.17
N SER A 251 -1.42 -14.53 -9.51
CA SER A 251 -1.04 -13.17 -9.92
C SER A 251 -0.38 -13.16 -11.29
N GLY A 252 -0.68 -12.14 -12.08
CA GLY A 252 0.12 -11.86 -13.25
C GLY A 252 1.53 -11.35 -12.90
N PRO A 253 2.45 -11.33 -13.88
CA PRO A 253 3.86 -11.02 -13.62
C PRO A 253 4.07 -9.60 -13.10
N ILE A 254 3.24 -8.64 -13.51
CA ILE A 254 3.37 -7.24 -13.09
C ILE A 254 2.69 -7.06 -11.73
N LEU A 255 1.48 -7.59 -11.55
CA LEU A 255 0.77 -7.53 -10.28
C LEU A 255 1.56 -8.18 -9.17
N GLY A 256 2.18 -9.33 -9.41
CA GLY A 256 3.01 -9.98 -8.42
C GLY A 256 4.19 -9.11 -7.95
N LEU A 257 4.82 -8.38 -8.88
CA LEU A 257 5.86 -7.39 -8.54
C LEU A 257 5.29 -6.24 -7.69
N VAL A 258 4.15 -5.67 -8.08
CA VAL A 258 3.52 -4.58 -7.33
C VAL A 258 3.08 -5.06 -5.93
N ARG A 259 2.52 -6.26 -5.80
CA ARG A 259 2.16 -6.85 -4.51
C ARG A 259 3.37 -7.09 -3.61
N THR A 260 4.50 -7.50 -4.19
CA THR A 260 5.73 -7.78 -3.44
C THR A 260 6.49 -6.52 -3.03
N ASN A 261 6.46 -5.46 -3.83
CA ASN A 261 7.35 -4.30 -3.67
C ASN A 261 6.61 -2.98 -3.43
N GLY A 262 5.30 -2.98 -3.56
CA GLY A 262 4.47 -1.79 -3.49
C GLY A 262 4.32 -1.30 -2.05
N TYR A 263 4.39 0.01 -1.88
CA TYR A 263 4.08 0.71 -0.65
C TYR A 263 2.67 1.26 -0.70
N GLY A 264 1.91 1.10 0.39
CA GLY A 264 0.66 1.84 0.57
C GLY A 264 0.94 3.34 0.74
N LEU A 265 0.21 4.18 -0.01
CA LEU A 265 0.29 5.64 0.16
C LEU A 265 -0.70 6.18 1.20
N GLU A 266 -1.48 5.31 1.84
CA GLU A 266 -2.32 5.59 3.01
C GLU A 266 -3.13 6.90 2.87
N ASP A 267 -3.20 7.73 3.92
CA ASP A 267 -3.89 9.02 3.89
C ASP A 267 -3.14 10.10 3.09
N ASP A 268 -1.85 9.90 2.78
CA ASP A 268 -1.04 10.87 2.04
C ASP A 268 -1.53 11.01 0.59
N LEU A 269 -2.04 9.91 -0.01
CA LEU A 269 -2.66 9.91 -1.34
C LEU A 269 -3.86 8.96 -1.38
N LYS A 270 -5.00 9.45 -0.88
CA LYS A 270 -6.30 8.79 -0.97
C LYS A 270 -7.27 9.54 -1.86
N ASP A 271 -8.16 8.79 -2.50
CA ASP A 271 -9.33 9.33 -3.15
C ASP A 271 -10.43 9.68 -2.16
N GLU A 272 -11.12 10.78 -2.46
CA GLU A 272 -12.32 11.25 -1.74
C GLU A 272 -13.44 11.52 -2.76
N THR A 273 -13.56 10.60 -3.72
CA THR A 273 -14.60 10.68 -4.75
C THR A 273 -15.92 10.14 -4.24
N LYS A 274 -17.04 10.50 -4.89
CA LYS A 274 -18.36 9.99 -4.52
C LYS A 274 -18.45 8.46 -4.59
N GLU A 275 -17.83 7.85 -5.59
CA GLU A 275 -17.76 6.38 -5.65
C GLU A 275 -16.98 5.81 -4.46
N THR A 276 -15.93 6.50 -4.03
CA THR A 276 -15.14 6.08 -2.85
C THR A 276 -15.97 6.16 -1.58
N GLU A 277 -16.73 7.25 -1.39
CA GLU A 277 -17.65 7.42 -0.26
C GLU A 277 -18.71 6.31 -0.23
N MET A 278 -19.36 6.06 -1.37
CA MET A 278 -20.34 4.97 -1.50
C MET A 278 -19.73 3.60 -1.18
N LEU A 279 -18.53 3.31 -1.70
CA LEU A 279 -17.83 2.06 -1.40
C LEU A 279 -17.47 1.95 0.08
N LEU A 280 -17.10 3.05 0.74
CA LEU A 280 -16.82 3.04 2.19
C LEU A 280 -18.07 2.71 3.01
N GLU A 281 -19.26 3.12 2.57
CA GLU A 281 -20.53 2.82 3.24
C GLU A 281 -20.96 1.35 3.05
N GLU A 282 -20.77 0.81 1.85
CA GLU A 282 -21.25 -0.54 1.50
C GLU A 282 -20.27 -1.68 1.85
N CYS A 283 -18.98 -1.37 2.00
CA CYS A 283 -17.93 -2.38 2.13
C CYS A 283 -17.77 -2.90 3.58
N PRO A 284 -17.47 -4.19 3.78
CA PRO A 284 -17.14 -4.74 5.11
C PRO A 284 -15.98 -4.01 5.80
N ASP A 285 -16.02 -3.93 7.13
CA ASP A 285 -15.06 -3.15 7.94
C ASP A 285 -13.60 -3.55 7.72
N ASP A 286 -13.32 -4.83 7.50
CA ASP A 286 -11.98 -5.38 7.24
C ASP A 286 -11.38 -4.92 5.90
N LEU A 287 -12.21 -4.37 5.02
CA LEU A 287 -11.83 -3.96 3.68
C LEU A 287 -11.94 -2.44 3.47
N LYS A 288 -12.59 -1.70 4.39
CA LYS A 288 -12.65 -0.22 4.39
C LYS A 288 -11.27 0.41 4.36
N SER A 289 -10.30 -0.16 5.08
CA SER A 289 -8.90 0.28 5.07
C SER A 289 -8.20 0.13 3.71
N LYS A 290 -8.85 -0.39 2.67
CA LYS A 290 -8.27 -0.52 1.33
C LYS A 290 -8.97 0.38 0.31
N VAL A 291 -10.11 0.97 0.68
CA VAL A 291 -10.93 1.77 -0.23
C VAL A 291 -10.24 3.10 -0.50
N GLY A 292 -10.18 3.51 -1.78
CA GLY A 292 -9.60 4.78 -2.19
C GLY A 292 -8.08 4.90 -2.08
N ARG A 293 -7.37 3.83 -1.69
CA ARG A 293 -5.92 3.86 -1.47
C ARG A 293 -5.11 3.51 -2.71
N TYR A 294 -3.93 4.10 -2.79
CA TYR A 294 -2.96 3.89 -3.86
C TYR A 294 -1.75 3.11 -3.38
N THR A 295 -1.15 2.38 -4.33
CA THR A 295 0.10 1.66 -4.16
C THR A 295 1.16 2.28 -5.06
N SER A 296 2.36 2.48 -4.52
CA SER A 296 3.51 3.01 -5.25
C SER A 296 4.68 2.01 -5.27
N VAL A 297 5.44 1.95 -6.36
CA VAL A 297 6.64 1.11 -6.47
C VAL A 297 7.85 1.96 -6.82
N TYR A 298 9.00 1.67 -6.23
CA TYR A 298 10.24 2.46 -6.35
C TYR A 298 11.40 1.63 -6.93
N LYS A 299 12.49 2.29 -7.33
CA LYS A 299 13.71 1.64 -7.81
C LYS A 299 14.56 1.17 -6.63
N ASP A 300 14.93 2.09 -5.73
CA ASP A 300 15.85 1.79 -4.62
C ASP A 300 15.07 1.47 -3.33
N LEU A 301 14.01 2.21 -2.99
CA LEU A 301 13.21 1.94 -1.79
C LEU A 301 12.53 0.56 -1.79
N SER A 302 12.20 0.00 -2.97
CA SER A 302 11.66 -1.37 -3.07
C SER A 302 12.66 -2.46 -2.66
N ARG A 303 13.95 -2.12 -2.51
CA ARG A 303 15.03 -3.04 -2.09
C ARG A 303 15.27 -3.05 -0.58
N VAL A 304 14.59 -2.19 0.18
CA VAL A 304 14.74 -2.11 1.65
C VAL A 304 14.06 -3.34 2.28
N ASN A 305 14.81 -4.09 3.08
CA ASN A 305 14.34 -5.34 3.69
C ASN A 305 13.47 -5.12 4.93
N HIS A 306 12.75 -6.17 5.33
CA HIS A 306 11.85 -6.14 6.48
C HIS A 306 12.57 -6.25 7.84
N SER A 307 12.07 -5.49 8.82
CA SER A 307 12.17 -5.80 10.26
C SER A 307 10.92 -5.30 10.98
N CYS A 308 10.39 -6.06 11.95
CA CYS A 308 9.32 -5.56 12.83
C CYS A 308 9.84 -4.52 13.85
N SER A 309 11.16 -4.38 13.96
CA SER A 309 11.85 -3.29 14.67
C SER A 309 12.75 -2.58 13.65
N PRO A 310 12.18 -1.79 12.73
CA PRO A 310 12.95 -1.12 11.68
C PRO A 310 13.90 -0.07 12.26
N ASN A 311 14.94 0.28 11.50
CA ASN A 311 15.82 1.42 11.82
C ASN A 311 15.50 2.64 10.94
N THR A 312 14.37 2.62 10.24
CA THR A 312 13.89 3.72 9.41
C THR A 312 12.41 4.00 9.60
N HIS A 313 12.03 5.24 9.31
CA HIS A 313 10.66 5.68 9.12
C HIS A 313 10.52 6.22 7.70
N ARG A 314 9.35 6.00 7.08
CA ARG A 314 9.05 6.46 5.72
C ARG A 314 7.81 7.34 5.72
N LYS A 315 7.77 8.36 4.86
CA LYS A 315 6.61 9.22 4.66
C LYS A 315 6.50 9.65 3.22
N PHE A 316 5.29 9.59 2.66
CA PHE A 316 5.04 10.11 1.33
C PHE A 316 4.75 11.61 1.43
N HIS A 317 5.38 12.40 0.59
CA HIS A 317 5.18 13.83 0.52
C HIS A 317 4.49 14.16 -0.80
N ILE A 318 3.21 14.52 -0.72
CA ILE A 318 2.39 14.80 -1.91
C ILE A 318 2.97 15.94 -2.75
N ALA A 319 3.51 16.99 -2.12
CA ALA A 319 4.04 18.16 -2.84
C ALA A 319 5.25 17.85 -3.73
N THR A 320 6.15 16.97 -3.27
CA THR A 320 7.32 16.51 -4.04
C THR A 320 7.01 15.24 -4.86
N PHE A 321 5.85 14.64 -4.63
CA PHE A 321 5.41 13.34 -5.18
C PHE A 321 6.45 12.24 -4.96
N SER A 322 6.99 12.16 -3.73
CA SER A 322 8.11 11.29 -3.39
C SER A 322 7.97 10.69 -2.00
N MET A 323 8.65 9.56 -1.79
CA MET A 323 8.77 8.92 -0.49
C MET A 323 10.11 9.30 0.13
N GLN A 324 10.06 9.88 1.33
CA GLN A 324 11.24 10.13 2.14
C GLN A 324 11.45 8.97 3.11
N LEU A 325 12.64 8.39 3.09
CA LEU A 325 13.12 7.42 4.07
C LEU A 325 14.11 8.12 5.00
N ARG A 326 13.84 8.11 6.30
CA ARG A 326 14.68 8.73 7.33
C ARG A 326 15.13 7.71 8.35
N ALA A 327 16.30 7.93 8.94
CA ALA A 327 16.81 7.11 10.02
C ALA A 327 15.93 7.27 11.27
N ALA A 328 15.42 6.16 11.81
CA ALA A 328 14.64 6.15 13.05
C ALA A 328 15.52 6.00 14.30
N ARG A 329 16.80 5.71 14.11
CA ARG A 329 17.84 5.69 15.14
C ARG A 329 19.18 5.85 14.43
N ASP A 330 20.26 5.97 15.18
CA ASP A 330 21.60 5.86 14.61
C ASP A 330 21.76 4.51 13.88
N ILE A 331 22.34 4.57 12.69
CA ILE A 331 22.65 3.42 11.82
C ILE A 331 24.16 3.44 11.57
N GLU A 332 24.84 2.35 11.92
CA GLU A 332 26.29 2.26 11.76
C GLU A 332 26.67 1.95 10.30
N GLU A 333 27.91 2.29 9.92
CA GLU A 333 28.42 1.96 8.58
C GLU A 333 28.34 0.44 8.32
N GLY A 334 27.83 0.06 7.15
CA GLY A 334 27.65 -1.33 6.77
C GLY A 334 26.41 -2.01 7.37
N GLU A 335 25.70 -1.36 8.30
CA GLU A 335 24.43 -1.87 8.83
C GLU A 335 23.35 -1.91 7.73
N GLU A 336 22.48 -2.94 7.77
CA GLU A 336 21.34 -3.04 6.86
C GLU A 336 20.27 -2.00 7.23
N ILE A 337 19.83 -1.23 6.25
CA ILE A 337 18.72 -0.29 6.36
C ILE A 337 17.43 -1.09 6.16
N LEU A 338 16.54 -1.02 7.16
CA LEU A 338 15.37 -1.89 7.31
C LEU A 338 14.11 -1.06 7.53
N THR A 339 13.03 -1.47 6.87
CA THR A 339 11.68 -0.89 7.02
C THR A 339 10.69 -1.96 7.47
N SER A 340 9.46 -1.58 7.84
CA SER A 340 8.41 -2.55 8.18
C SER A 340 7.50 -2.80 6.97
N TYR A 341 7.09 -4.05 6.77
CA TYR A 341 6.12 -4.47 5.73
C TYR A 341 4.75 -4.77 6.33
N THR A 342 4.60 -4.56 7.64
CA THR A 342 3.42 -4.88 8.43
C THR A 342 3.27 -3.85 9.53
N GLY A 343 2.14 -3.83 10.22
CA GLY A 343 1.96 -3.00 11.40
C GLY A 343 2.89 -3.45 12.52
N ILE A 344 3.80 -2.58 12.96
CA ILE A 344 4.76 -2.88 14.04
C ILE A 344 4.06 -3.12 15.38
N LEU A 345 2.85 -2.57 15.54
CA LEU A 345 2.00 -2.66 16.72
C LEU A 345 1.14 -3.93 16.76
N LEU A 346 1.06 -4.68 15.65
CA LEU A 346 0.28 -5.91 15.59
C LEU A 346 0.94 -7.00 16.44
N PRO A 347 0.16 -7.94 17.02
CA PRO A 347 0.70 -9.13 17.68
C PRO A 347 1.65 -9.94 16.80
N ALA A 348 2.58 -10.68 17.40
CA ALA A 348 3.60 -11.41 16.63
C ALA A 348 3.01 -12.40 15.62
N ALA A 349 1.88 -13.04 15.95
CA ALA A 349 1.16 -13.94 15.07
C ALA A 349 0.59 -13.23 13.83
N GLU A 350 -0.06 -12.08 14.02
CA GLU A 350 -0.61 -11.27 12.92
C GLU A 350 0.49 -10.69 12.03
N ARG A 351 1.63 -10.28 12.61
CA ARG A 351 2.81 -9.88 11.83
C ARG A 351 3.34 -11.04 10.98
N ALA A 352 3.38 -12.25 11.53
CA ALA A 352 3.83 -13.43 10.78
C ALA A 352 2.88 -13.78 9.63
N GLU A 353 1.57 -13.65 9.84
CA GLU A 353 0.56 -13.82 8.78
C GLU A 353 0.70 -12.77 7.68
N ALA A 354 0.85 -11.50 8.04
CA ALA A 354 1.08 -10.41 7.09
C ALA A 354 2.39 -10.57 6.31
N LEU A 355 3.39 -11.27 6.86
CA LEU A 355 4.67 -11.56 6.21
C LEU A 355 4.67 -12.83 5.35
N ALA A 356 3.66 -13.70 5.50
CA ALA A 356 3.56 -14.94 4.75
C ALA A 356 3.55 -14.75 3.21
N PRO A 357 2.87 -13.73 2.64
CA PRO A 357 2.92 -13.43 1.21
C PRO A 357 4.34 -13.13 0.68
N TYR A 358 5.24 -12.65 1.55
CA TYR A 358 6.63 -12.39 1.19
C TYR A 358 7.55 -13.60 1.40
N GLY A 359 7.04 -14.71 1.95
CA GLY A 359 7.84 -15.86 2.33
C GLY A 359 8.83 -15.57 3.47
N ILE A 360 8.58 -14.54 4.28
CA ILE A 360 9.50 -14.08 5.32
C ILE A 360 9.15 -14.71 6.67
N LYS A 361 10.08 -15.49 7.22
CA LYS A 361 10.08 -15.84 8.64
C LYS A 361 10.94 -14.85 9.40
N CYS A 362 10.31 -13.82 9.98
CA CYS A 362 11.04 -12.74 10.66
C CYS A 362 11.69 -13.22 11.96
N THR A 363 12.99 -12.97 12.09
CA THR A 363 13.81 -13.28 13.28
C THR A 363 14.37 -12.02 13.94
N CYS A 364 13.73 -10.86 13.73
CA CYS A 364 14.16 -9.62 14.37
C CYS A 364 13.92 -9.66 15.90
N ARG A 365 14.53 -8.70 16.62
CA ARG A 365 14.41 -8.58 18.08
C ARG A 365 12.96 -8.64 18.58
N ALA A 366 12.03 -7.95 17.90
CA ALA A 366 10.62 -7.92 18.27
C ALA A 366 9.87 -9.25 18.04
N CYS A 367 10.42 -10.16 17.24
CA CYS A 367 9.85 -11.50 17.03
C CYS A 367 10.53 -12.58 17.89
N LEU A 368 11.77 -12.36 18.32
CA LEU A 368 12.52 -13.32 19.16
C LEU A 368 12.24 -13.18 20.66
N ASP A 369 11.73 -12.03 21.11
CA ASP A 369 11.43 -11.76 22.52
C ASP A 369 9.95 -11.36 22.71
N PRO A 370 9.02 -12.33 22.73
CA PRO A 370 7.59 -12.07 22.94
C PRO A 370 7.29 -11.50 24.34
N ALA A 371 8.19 -11.58 25.31
CA ALA A 371 7.95 -10.99 26.63
C ALA A 371 7.97 -9.45 26.59
N LYS A 372 8.63 -8.85 25.58
CA LYS A 372 8.55 -7.42 25.27
C LYS A 372 7.33 -7.03 24.42
N GLU A 373 6.44 -7.98 24.12
CA GLU A 373 5.18 -7.73 23.42
C GLU A 373 4.28 -6.72 24.16
N ARG A 374 4.36 -6.69 25.50
CA ARG A 374 3.54 -5.81 26.36
C ARG A 374 3.86 -4.32 26.28
N SER A 375 5.04 -3.92 25.79
CA SER A 375 5.40 -2.50 25.66
C SER A 375 4.97 -1.90 24.32
N TYR A 376 4.88 -2.71 23.26
CA TYR A 376 4.56 -2.25 21.90
C TYR A 376 3.05 -2.33 21.57
N SER A 377 2.31 -3.26 22.20
CA SER A 377 0.88 -3.48 21.89
C SER A 377 -0.07 -2.46 22.52
N ARG A 378 0.43 -1.50 23.31
CA ARG A 378 -0.38 -0.50 24.01
C ARG A 378 -0.41 0.85 23.28
N CYS A 379 0.49 1.14 22.36
CA CYS A 379 0.52 2.42 21.67
C CYS A 379 -0.54 2.51 20.55
N LEU A 380 -1.60 3.33 20.71
CA LEU A 380 -2.39 3.78 19.56
C LEU A 380 -1.69 4.95 18.88
N CYS A 381 -0.89 4.64 17.85
CA CYS A 381 -0.60 5.62 16.81
C CYS A 381 -1.54 5.31 15.64
N SER A 382 -2.48 6.22 15.36
CA SER A 382 -3.57 6.09 14.39
C SER A 382 -3.13 6.04 12.92
N THR A 383 -1.84 5.87 12.64
CA THR A 383 -1.28 5.94 11.27
C THR A 383 -0.82 4.60 10.71
N VAL A 384 -0.97 3.49 11.45
CA VAL A 384 -0.53 2.16 11.00
C VAL A 384 -1.68 1.16 11.07
N LEU A 385 -2.67 1.32 10.20
CA LEU A 385 -3.64 0.26 9.94
C LEU A 385 -3.01 -0.81 9.03
N PRO A 386 -3.37 -2.10 9.19
CA PRO A 386 -2.83 -3.18 8.39
C PRO A 386 -3.21 -3.02 6.91
N SER A 387 -2.21 -2.84 6.06
CA SER A 387 -2.31 -3.02 4.62
C SER A 387 -1.60 -4.32 4.22
N PRO A 388 -2.15 -5.13 3.29
CA PRO A 388 -1.44 -6.26 2.68
C PRO A 388 -0.35 -5.82 1.68
N PHE A 389 -0.08 -4.52 1.59
CA PHE A 389 0.99 -3.89 0.81
C PHE A 389 1.93 -3.14 1.77
N ARG A 390 3.22 -3.03 1.41
CA ARG A 390 4.28 -2.63 2.34
C ARG A 390 4.10 -1.27 2.97
#